data_AF-A0A941J9A7-F1
#
_entry.id   AF-A0A941J9A7-F1
#
_cell.length_a   1.000
_cell.length_b   1.000
_cell.length_c   1.000
_cell.angle_alpha   90.00
_cell.angle_beta   90.00
_cell.angle_gamma   90.00
#
_symmetry.space_group_name_H-M   'P 1'
#
loop_
_entity.id
_entity.type
_entity.pdbx_description
1 polymer ?
#
loop_
_entity_poly.entity_id
_entity_poly.type
_entity_poly.pdbx_seq_one_letter_code
_entity_poly.pdbx_strand_id
1 'polypeptide(L)'
;MTMPPDDTPSVRRRHKTLQEMAELFGIFLIERLQLTAEDAATLGDELVDLVHRHYSGQSLYFPKDRGYVRLEHDTYIWHHLRRGNASEIAAHLGVSYVYVYQRYRVMLAESRRRTQPQLPGMDSPETDGA
;
A
#
# COMPACT_ATOMS: atom_id res chain seq x y z
N MET A 1 -24.64 42.02 17.64
CA MET A 1 -25.06 40.79 16.93
C MET A 1 -23.96 39.76 17.17
N THR A 2 -24.10 38.97 18.22
CA THR A 2 -23.14 37.95 18.64
C THR A 2 -23.21 36.77 17.68
N MET A 3 -22.11 36.48 17.01
CA MET A 3 -21.93 35.31 16.16
C MET A 3 -22.13 34.05 17.02
N PRO A 4 -22.97 33.08 16.62
CA PRO A 4 -23.14 31.85 17.36
C PRO A 4 -21.81 31.09 17.46
N PRO A 5 -21.62 30.29 18.53
CA PRO A 5 -20.39 29.54 18.73
C PRO A 5 -20.17 28.62 17.52
N ASP A 6 -18.92 28.63 17.07
CA ASP A 6 -18.31 27.78 16.06
C ASP A 6 -19.05 26.44 15.92
N ASP A 7 -19.82 26.28 14.83
CA ASP A 7 -20.22 24.98 14.29
C ASP A 7 -18.95 24.32 13.71
N THR A 8 -17.90 24.18 14.50
CA THR A 8 -16.80 23.29 14.18
C THR A 8 -17.46 21.91 14.13
N PRO A 9 -17.46 21.20 12.98
CA PRO A 9 -18.01 19.86 12.94
C PRO A 9 -17.17 18.98 13.88
N SER A 10 -17.65 18.86 15.12
CA SER A 10 -16.99 18.20 16.27
C SER A 10 -16.99 16.68 16.15
N VAL A 11 -17.47 16.17 15.02
CA VAL A 11 -17.27 14.79 14.60
C VAL A 11 -16.87 14.90 13.14
N ARG A 12 -15.58 14.81 12.83
CA ARG A 12 -15.12 14.66 11.45
C ARG A 12 -15.84 13.43 10.89
N ARG A 13 -16.91 13.63 10.12
CA ARG A 13 -17.59 12.54 9.39
C ARG A 13 -16.64 12.08 8.30
N ARG A 14 -15.68 11.26 8.69
CA ARG A 14 -14.75 10.61 7.79
C ARG A 14 -15.50 9.58 6.97
N HIS A 15 -15.01 9.35 5.75
CA HIS A 15 -15.48 8.22 4.96
C HIS A 15 -15.34 6.93 5.79
N LYS A 16 -16.35 6.06 5.76
CA LYS A 16 -16.45 4.89 6.64
C LYS A 16 -15.16 4.06 6.70
N THR A 17 -14.55 3.81 5.54
CA THR A 17 -13.29 3.04 5.44
C THR A 17 -12.11 3.69 6.15
N LEU A 18 -12.03 5.03 6.16
CA LEU A 18 -10.97 5.74 6.88
C LEU A 18 -11.20 5.67 8.39
N GLN A 19 -12.45 5.69 8.83
CA GLN A 19 -12.80 5.49 10.24
C GLN A 19 -12.46 4.06 10.70
N GLU A 20 -12.84 3.05 9.92
CA GLU A 20 -12.47 1.65 10.17
C GLU A 20 -10.95 1.46 10.21
N MET A 21 -10.20 2.17 9.36
CA MET A 21 -8.73 2.13 9.39
C MET A 21 -8.15 2.77 10.66
N ALA A 22 -8.74 3.86 11.16
CA ALA A 22 -8.31 4.50 12.40
C ALA A 22 -8.51 3.56 13.61
N GLU A 23 -9.66 2.88 13.65
CA GLU A 23 -9.99 1.88 14.66
C GLU A 23 -9.01 0.70 14.63
N LEU A 24 -8.66 0.20 13.43
CA LEU A 24 -7.66 -0.87 13.28
C LEU A 24 -6.27 -0.45 13.79
N PHE A 25 -5.85 0.79 13.52
CA PHE A 25 -4.61 1.33 14.08
C PHE A 25 -4.69 1.44 15.61
N GLY A 26 -5.81 1.93 16.15
CA GLY A 26 -6.05 2.00 17.60
C GLY A 26 -5.92 0.63 18.28
N ILE A 27 -6.55 -0.41 17.72
CA ILE A 27 -6.43 -1.79 18.23
C ILE A 27 -4.97 -2.23 18.26
N PHE A 28 -4.24 -2.04 17.16
CA PHE A 28 -2.82 -2.40 17.09
C PHE A 28 -1.97 -1.66 18.13
N LEU A 29 -2.23 -0.36 18.32
CA LEU A 29 -1.51 0.48 19.28
C LEU A 29 -1.74 0.03 20.73
N ILE A 30 -2.97 -0.35 21.08
CA ILE A 30 -3.29 -0.92 22.40
C ILE A 30 -2.57 -2.25 22.58
N GLU A 31 -2.70 -3.17 21.61
CA GLU A 31 -2.17 -4.52 21.73
C GLU A 31 -0.64 -4.58 21.76
N ARG A 32 0.03 -3.73 20.98
CA ARG A 32 1.49 -3.79 20.78
C ARG A 32 2.26 -2.81 21.63
N LEU A 33 1.69 -1.63 21.91
CA LEU A 33 2.37 -0.56 22.62
C LEU A 33 1.75 -0.28 24.00
N GLN A 34 0.70 -1.01 24.38
CA GLN A 34 0.02 -0.89 25.68
C GLN A 34 -0.46 0.54 25.97
N LEU A 35 -0.83 1.27 24.92
CA LEU A 35 -1.40 2.60 25.03
C LEU A 35 -2.80 2.55 25.66
N THR A 36 -3.21 3.64 26.29
CA THR A 36 -4.58 3.78 26.78
C THR A 36 -5.55 3.82 25.59
N ALA A 37 -6.81 3.46 25.82
CA ALA A 37 -7.83 3.50 24.77
C ALA A 37 -8.02 4.92 24.20
N GLU A 38 -7.89 5.94 25.04
CA GLU A 38 -8.00 7.34 24.65
C GLU A 38 -6.82 7.75 23.76
N ASP A 39 -5.57 7.50 24.20
CA ASP A 39 -4.38 7.81 23.41
C ASP A 39 -4.35 7.06 22.09
N ALA A 40 -4.75 5.79 22.09
CA ALA A 40 -4.79 4.96 20.89
C ALA A 40 -5.85 5.44 19.88
N ALA A 41 -7.00 5.94 20.35
CA ALA A 41 -8.01 6.53 19.48
C ALA A 41 -7.49 7.81 18.82
N THR A 42 -6.90 8.72 19.59
CA THR A 42 -6.30 9.96 19.06
C THR A 42 -5.18 9.66 18.07
N LEU A 43 -4.25 8.76 18.41
CA LEU A 43 -3.14 8.40 17.53
C LEU A 43 -3.62 7.66 16.29
N GLY A 44 -4.63 6.79 16.40
CA GLY A 44 -5.26 6.14 15.25
C GLY A 44 -5.81 7.17 14.26
N ASP A 45 -6.49 8.20 14.77
CA ASP A 45 -7.01 9.29 13.96
C ASP A 45 -5.93 10.12 13.27
N GLU A 46 -4.81 10.40 13.97
CA GLU A 46 -3.66 11.12 13.42
C GLU A 46 -2.91 10.30 12.35
N LEU A 47 -2.77 9.00 12.55
CA LEU A 47 -2.15 8.09 11.59
C LEU A 47 -2.96 8.02 10.29
N VAL A 48 -4.28 7.96 10.37
CA VAL A 48 -5.13 8.02 9.17
C VAL A 48 -4.99 9.35 8.45
N ASP A 49 -4.92 10.48 9.16
CA ASP A 49 -4.66 11.78 8.53
C ASP A 49 -3.28 11.84 7.88
N LEU A 50 -2.26 11.19 8.45
CA LEU A 50 -0.94 11.08 7.85
C LEU A 50 -1.00 10.27 6.55
N VAL A 51 -1.64 9.09 6.57
CA VAL A 51 -1.82 8.24 5.39
C VAL A 51 -2.59 9.00 4.30
N HIS A 52 -3.69 9.66 4.67
CA HIS A 52 -4.50 10.45 3.73
C HIS A 52 -3.68 11.57 3.10
N ARG A 53 -2.89 12.33 3.88
CA ARG A 53 -2.02 13.40 3.34
C ARG A 53 -0.91 12.87 2.44
N HIS A 54 -0.32 11.72 2.79
CA HIS A 54 0.79 11.16 2.02
C HIS A 54 0.35 10.57 0.68
N TYR A 55 -0.81 9.90 0.67
CA TYR A 55 -1.34 9.22 -0.52
C TYR A 55 -2.46 10.00 -1.22
N SER A 56 -2.74 11.24 -0.81
CA SER A 56 -3.77 12.07 -1.45
C SER A 56 -3.51 12.20 -2.95
N GLY A 57 -4.55 12.02 -3.76
CA GLY A 57 -4.45 12.05 -5.23
C GLY A 57 -4.01 10.73 -5.88
N GLN A 58 -3.82 9.66 -5.10
CA GLN A 58 -3.48 8.32 -5.60
C GLN A 58 -4.56 7.31 -5.24
N SER A 59 -4.84 6.36 -6.14
CA SER A 59 -5.71 5.22 -5.86
C SER A 59 -4.88 4.08 -5.27
N LEU A 60 -5.16 3.70 -4.02
CA LEU A 60 -4.54 2.55 -3.37
C LEU A 60 -5.40 1.29 -3.57
N TYR A 61 -4.78 0.21 -4.02
CA TYR A 61 -5.42 -1.09 -4.18
C TYR A 61 -4.73 -2.12 -3.28
N PHE A 62 -5.49 -2.73 -2.37
CA PHE A 62 -5.02 -3.82 -1.52
C PHE A 62 -5.47 -5.17 -2.12
N PRO A 63 -4.55 -5.93 -2.73
CA PRO A 63 -4.92 -7.20 -3.35
C PRO A 63 -5.23 -8.26 -2.28
N LYS A 64 -6.33 -9.00 -2.46
CA LYS A 64 -6.74 -10.07 -1.55
C LYS A 64 -5.91 -11.35 -1.74
N ASP A 65 -5.75 -12.13 -0.67
CA ASP A 65 -5.27 -13.52 -0.64
C ASP A 65 -3.87 -13.75 -1.22
N ARG A 66 -3.78 -14.26 -2.46
CA ARG A 66 -2.51 -14.64 -3.11
C ARG A 66 -1.68 -13.45 -3.57
N GLY A 67 -2.29 -12.27 -3.65
CA GLY A 67 -1.59 -11.04 -4.01
C GLY A 67 -0.57 -10.62 -2.96
N TYR A 68 -0.89 -10.78 -1.66
CA TYR A 68 -0.01 -10.35 -0.58
C TYR A 68 1.27 -11.19 -0.47
N VAL A 69 1.15 -12.53 -0.47
CA VAL A 69 2.33 -13.44 -0.50
C VAL A 69 3.14 -13.24 -1.79
N ARG A 70 2.46 -12.96 -2.91
CA ARG A 70 3.13 -12.61 -4.16
C ARG A 70 3.92 -11.28 -4.02
N LEU A 71 3.41 -10.27 -3.31
CA LEU A 71 4.15 -9.04 -3.02
C LEU A 71 5.42 -9.30 -2.20
N GLU A 72 5.41 -10.25 -1.26
CA GLU A 72 6.61 -10.65 -0.51
C GLU A 72 7.66 -11.31 -1.42
N HIS A 73 7.24 -12.27 -2.25
CA HIS A 73 8.13 -12.89 -3.24
C HIS A 73 8.70 -11.85 -4.22
N ASP A 74 7.85 -10.95 -4.71
CA ASP A 74 8.24 -9.92 -5.67
C ASP A 74 9.24 -8.94 -5.08
N THR A 75 8.99 -8.49 -3.85
CA THR A 75 9.90 -7.63 -3.08
C THR A 75 11.24 -8.32 -2.87
N TYR A 76 11.22 -9.58 -2.44
CA TYR A 76 12.44 -10.35 -2.23
C TYR A 76 13.25 -10.52 -3.53
N ILE A 77 12.59 -10.94 -4.61
CA ILE A 77 13.20 -11.10 -5.94
C ILE A 77 13.77 -9.77 -6.42
N TRP A 78 13.03 -8.67 -6.29
CA TRP A 78 13.46 -7.34 -6.72
C TRP A 78 14.77 -6.90 -6.03
N HIS A 79 14.87 -7.12 -4.72
CA HIS A 79 16.05 -6.71 -3.97
C HIS A 79 17.25 -7.65 -4.14
N HIS A 80 17.02 -8.96 -4.29
CA HIS A 80 18.08 -9.98 -4.20
C HIS A 80 18.49 -10.61 -5.54
N LEU A 81 17.69 -10.46 -6.61
CA LEU A 81 18.07 -11.02 -7.90
C LEU A 81 19.34 -10.35 -8.44
N ARG A 82 20.34 -11.17 -8.74
CA ARG A 82 21.61 -10.81 -9.37
C ARG A 82 21.89 -11.80 -10.50
N ARG A 83 22.89 -11.51 -11.32
CA ARG A 83 23.27 -12.42 -12.41
C ARG A 83 23.74 -13.76 -11.82
N GLY A 84 23.02 -14.84 -12.13
CA GLY A 84 23.41 -16.20 -11.77
C GLY A 84 22.74 -16.80 -10.53
N ASN A 85 22.02 -16.03 -9.71
CA ASN A 85 21.43 -16.55 -8.45
C ASN A 85 19.93 -16.87 -8.53
N ALA A 86 19.32 -16.86 -9.72
CA ALA A 86 17.89 -17.09 -9.88
C ALA A 86 17.44 -18.50 -9.43
N SER A 87 18.28 -19.52 -9.62
CA SER A 87 17.99 -20.89 -9.16
C SER A 87 17.96 -21.00 -7.63
N GLU A 88 18.85 -20.29 -6.95
CA GLU A 88 18.92 -20.26 -5.48
C GLU A 88 17.70 -19.55 -4.90
N ILE A 89 17.32 -18.41 -5.49
CA ILE A 89 16.10 -17.67 -5.11
C ILE A 89 14.86 -18.53 -5.33
N ALA A 90 14.78 -19.25 -6.45
CA ALA A 90 13.66 -20.14 -6.75
C ALA A 90 13.51 -21.24 -5.70
N ALA A 91 14.62 -21.88 -5.32
CA ALA A 91 14.64 -22.90 -4.27
C ALA A 91 14.25 -22.31 -2.90
N HIS A 92 14.77 -21.14 -2.55
CA HIS A 92 14.46 -20.46 -1.29
C HIS A 92 12.98 -20.12 -1.14
N LEU A 93 12.35 -19.66 -2.23
CA LEU A 93 10.94 -19.26 -2.24
C LEU A 93 9.98 -20.42 -2.58
N GLY A 94 10.48 -21.63 -2.84
CA GLY A 94 9.66 -22.78 -3.24
C GLY A 94 8.93 -22.57 -4.57
N VAL A 95 9.53 -21.83 -5.52
CA VAL A 95 8.94 -21.51 -6.83
C VAL A 95 9.82 -22.00 -7.98
N SER A 96 9.33 -21.91 -9.21
CA SER A 96 10.13 -22.28 -10.39
C SER A 96 11.14 -21.19 -10.77
N TYR A 97 12.24 -21.58 -11.41
CA TYR A 97 13.24 -20.66 -11.97
C TYR A 97 12.61 -19.62 -12.92
N VAL A 98 11.67 -20.07 -13.76
CA VAL A 98 10.96 -19.20 -14.72
C VAL A 98 10.11 -18.16 -13.99
N TYR A 99 9.48 -18.55 -12.87
CA TYR A 99 8.65 -17.64 -12.06
C TYR A 99 9.47 -16.44 -11.56
N VAL A 100 10.71 -16.66 -11.10
CA VAL A 100 11.60 -15.59 -10.61
C VAL A 100 11.77 -14.49 -11.66
N TYR A 101 12.06 -14.85 -12.90
CA TYR A 101 12.23 -13.89 -13.99
C TYR A 101 10.92 -13.21 -14.41
N GLN A 102 9.80 -13.95 -14.42
CA GLN A 102 8.49 -13.37 -14.71
C GLN A 102 8.14 -12.27 -13.71
N ARG A 103 8.34 -12.53 -12.41
CA ARG A 103 8.09 -11.55 -11.35
C ARG A 103 9.04 -10.37 -11.41
N TYR A 104 10.33 -10.60 -11.63
CA TYR A 104 11.30 -9.52 -11.81
C TYR A 104 10.92 -8.58 -12.97
N ARG A 105 10.44 -9.12 -14.10
CA ARG A 105 9.98 -8.32 -15.24
C ARG A 105 8.77 -7.45 -14.90
N VAL A 106 7.81 -7.97 -14.12
CA VAL A 106 6.66 -7.19 -13.64
C VAL A 106 7.13 -6.03 -12.76
N MET A 107 7.99 -6.30 -11.77
CA MET A 107 8.54 -5.27 -10.88
C MET A 107 9.35 -4.20 -11.64
N LEU A 108 10.12 -4.61 -12.65
CA LEU A 108 10.84 -3.69 -13.51
C LEU A 108 9.91 -2.78 -14.31
N ALA A 109 8.81 -3.32 -14.83
CA ALA A 109 7.80 -2.53 -15.56
C ALA A 109 7.10 -1.53 -14.63
N GLU A 110 6.74 -1.95 -13.41
CA GLU A 110 6.15 -1.06 -12.39
C GLU A 110 7.12 0.05 -11.97
N SER A 111 8.39 -0.28 -11.70
CA SER A 111 9.42 0.70 -11.35
C SER A 111 9.59 1.76 -12.45
N ARG A 112 9.58 1.33 -13.72
CA ARG A 112 9.62 2.24 -14.87
C ARG A 112 8.38 3.14 -14.93
N ARG A 113 7.18 2.60 -14.74
CA ARG A 113 5.92 3.38 -14.69
C ARG A 113 5.93 4.44 -13.59
N ARG A 114 6.53 4.15 -12.43
CA ARG A 114 6.66 5.11 -11.32
C ARG A 114 7.68 6.22 -11.59
N THR A 115 8.74 5.91 -12.34
CA THR A 115 9.87 6.83 -12.56
C THR A 115 9.69 7.68 -13.82
N GLN A 116 8.96 7.18 -14.82
CA GLN A 116 8.75 7.89 -16.07
C GLN A 116 7.43 8.68 -16.03
N PRO A 117 7.45 10.03 -16.10
CA PRO A 117 6.22 10.77 -16.35
C PRO A 117 5.67 10.32 -17.71
N GLN A 118 4.41 9.93 -17.74
CA GLN A 118 3.76 9.55 -19.00
C GLN A 118 3.86 10.73 -19.95
N LEU A 119 4.54 10.54 -21.08
CA LEU A 119 4.56 11.53 -22.15
C LEU A 119 3.13 11.66 -22.68
N PRO A 120 2.58 12.88 -22.82
CA PRO A 120 1.24 13.07 -23.36
C PRO A 120 1.11 12.38 -24.73
N GLY A 121 0.15 11.47 -24.88
CA GLY A 121 -0.17 10.81 -26.16
C GLY A 121 0.41 9.42 -26.40
N MET A 122 1.00 8.74 -25.41
CA MET A 122 1.25 7.30 -25.48
C MET A 122 0.21 6.54 -24.67
N ASP A 123 -0.89 6.17 -25.33
CA ASP A 123 -1.85 5.23 -24.77
C ASP A 123 -1.15 3.90 -24.47
N SER A 124 -1.54 3.30 -23.34
CA SER A 124 -1.05 1.99 -22.93
C SER A 124 -1.30 0.99 -24.06
N PRO A 125 -0.33 0.11 -24.40
CA PRO A 125 -0.59 -0.91 -25.40
C PRO A 125 -1.76 -1.75 -24.90
N GLU A 126 -2.79 -1.82 -25.74
CA GLU A 126 -3.98 -2.62 -25.58
C GLU A 126 -3.59 -4.01 -25.07
N THR A 127 -4.25 -4.45 -24.00
CA THR A 127 -4.27 -5.86 -23.60
C THR A 127 -4.99 -6.64 -24.69
N ASP A 128 -4.25 -7.02 -25.74
CA ASP A 128 -4.65 -8.07 -26.65
C ASP A 128 -4.51 -9.42 -25.94
N GLY A 129 -5.61 -10.17 -25.86
CA GLY A 129 -5.59 -11.56 -25.43
C GLY A 129 -6.88 -12.00 -24.74
N ALA A 130 -7.96 -12.09 -25.51
CA ALA A 130 -9.03 -13.05 -25.29
C ALA A 130 -8.67 -14.38 -25.98
#